data_AF-A0A0A1NC33-F1
#
_entry.id   AF-A0A0A1NC33-F1
#
_cell.length_a   1.000
_cell.length_b   1.000
_cell.length_c   1.000
_cell.angle_alpha   90.00
_cell.angle_beta   90.00
_cell.angle_gamma   90.00
#
_symmetry.space_group_name_H-M   'P 1'
#
loop_
_entity.id
_entity.type
_entity.pdbx_description
1 polymer ?
#
loop_
_entity_poly.entity_id
_entity_poly.type
_entity_poly.pdbx_seq_one_letter_code
_entity_poly.pdbx_strand_id
1 'polypeptide(L)'
;MVEAVADIGLIGLAVMGQNLILNMNDHGYTVCAYNRTTSKVDDFLNNEAKGTKVVGAHSVEELCAKLKRPRKVILLVKAGSAVDAFIEQLLPHMEEGDIIIDGGNSHFPDSIRRAKELEAKGILFVGSGVSGGEEGARYGPSLMPGGNSKAWEHIKPIFQDIAAKAPDGAPCCEWVGESGAGHYVKMVHNGIEYGDMQLISEVYQIMKEGLGLTHDEMADVFEEWNKGELDSFLIEITRDILRYKDTDGKPLVEKIRDTAGQKGTGKWTGIDSLDRGIPVTLIGEAVYARCLSSLKDERTRASKILAGPSKKPFTGDKKKFIAALGQALYASKIVSYAQGFMLMRQAGADYNWNLNFAGIALMWRGGCIIRSVFLGKIKDAYTNNPELENLLFDPFFQKATADAQDSWREVIAQAVNMGIPTPALSTALNFYDGLRHEILPANLLQAQRDYFGAHTYELLDAPGKFVHTNWTGKGGNVSASTYIA
;
A
#
# COMPACT_ATOMS: atom_id res chain seq x y z
N MET A 1 34.70 -16.18 25.84
CA MET A 1 33.25 -16.15 25.55
C MET A 1 32.93 -14.75 25.07
N VAL A 2 32.23 -14.61 23.95
CA VAL A 2 31.77 -13.31 23.46
C VAL A 2 30.68 -12.82 24.43
N GLU A 3 30.79 -11.57 24.91
CA GLU A 3 29.83 -11.00 25.85
C GLU A 3 28.55 -10.56 25.12
N ALA A 4 27.38 -10.85 25.70
CA ALA A 4 26.07 -10.49 25.16
C ALA A 4 25.78 -9.00 25.44
N VAL A 5 26.28 -8.13 24.57
CA VAL A 5 26.22 -6.67 24.72
C VAL A 5 25.06 -6.02 23.96
N ALA A 6 24.57 -6.64 22.88
CA ALA A 6 23.61 -6.04 21.96
C ALA A 6 22.15 -6.36 22.31
N ASP A 7 21.29 -5.34 22.24
CA ASP A 7 19.85 -5.45 22.47
C ASP A 7 19.14 -6.13 21.29
N ILE A 8 19.62 -5.92 20.07
CA ILE A 8 19.02 -6.44 18.84
C ILE A 8 20.07 -6.61 17.73
N GLY A 9 19.88 -7.59 16.85
CA GLY A 9 20.70 -7.82 15.68
C GLY A 9 19.97 -7.42 14.40
N LEU A 10 20.70 -6.92 13.39
CA LEU A 10 20.14 -6.69 12.06
C LEU A 10 21.04 -7.30 10.98
N ILE A 11 20.45 -8.13 10.14
CA ILE A 11 21.07 -8.77 8.97
C ILE A 11 20.63 -8.05 7.70
N GLY A 12 21.59 -7.46 6.97
CA GLY A 12 21.37 -6.81 5.68
C GLY A 12 21.69 -5.32 5.70
N LEU A 13 22.88 -4.96 5.22
CA LEU A 13 23.42 -3.59 5.28
C LEU A 13 23.28 -2.85 3.94
N ALA A 14 22.07 -2.86 3.38
CA ALA A 14 21.67 -1.87 2.37
C ALA A 14 21.25 -0.56 3.07
N VAL A 15 20.94 0.49 2.29
CA VAL A 15 20.61 1.83 2.84
C VAL A 15 19.51 1.76 3.91
N MET A 16 18.43 1.01 3.65
CA MET A 16 17.36 0.80 4.64
C MET A 16 17.85 0.19 5.96
N GLY A 17 18.75 -0.80 5.89
CA GLY A 17 19.23 -1.52 7.07
C GLY A 17 20.19 -0.70 7.89
N GLN A 18 21.10 0.01 7.21
CA GLN A 18 22.02 0.96 7.87
C GLN A 18 21.25 2.06 8.59
N ASN A 19 20.28 2.69 7.92
CA ASN A 19 19.49 3.76 8.53
C ASN A 19 18.64 3.29 9.71
N LEU A 20 18.07 2.09 9.65
CA LEU A 20 17.31 1.53 10.77
C LEU A 20 18.22 1.19 11.96
N ILE A 21 19.44 0.70 11.72
CA ILE A 21 20.45 0.50 12.77
C ILE A 21 20.79 1.83 13.45
N LEU A 22 21.07 2.87 12.66
CA LEU A 22 21.41 4.19 13.20
C LEU A 22 20.25 4.79 13.99
N ASN A 23 19.01 4.61 13.50
CA ASN A 23 17.81 5.03 14.22
C ASN A 23 17.70 4.32 15.59
N MET A 24 17.84 3.00 15.64
CA MET A 24 17.86 2.25 16.89
C MET A 24 19.00 2.71 17.84
N ASN A 25 20.19 2.98 17.30
CA ASN A 25 21.31 3.48 18.10
C ASN A 25 21.03 4.87 18.71
N ASP A 26 20.43 5.78 17.95
CA ASP A 26 20.08 7.12 18.45
C ASP A 26 19.06 7.07 19.59
N HIS A 27 18.19 6.05 19.59
CA HIS A 27 17.24 5.77 20.66
C HIS A 27 17.86 4.96 21.82
N GLY A 28 19.18 4.79 21.82
CA GLY A 28 19.93 4.23 22.95
C GLY A 28 20.14 2.72 22.91
N TYR A 29 19.65 2.03 21.87
CA TYR A 29 19.81 0.59 21.72
C TYR A 29 21.17 0.21 21.15
N THR A 30 21.80 -0.82 21.70
CA THR A 30 23.04 -1.40 21.15
C THR A 30 22.67 -2.40 20.07
N VAL A 31 23.06 -2.14 18.83
CA VAL A 31 22.69 -2.98 17.68
C VAL A 31 23.89 -3.78 17.18
N CYS A 32 23.71 -5.08 16.94
CA CYS A 32 24.70 -5.91 16.27
C CYS A 32 24.42 -5.99 14.76
N ALA A 33 25.30 -5.38 13.96
CA ALA A 33 25.22 -5.34 12.51
C ALA A 33 25.88 -6.58 11.88
N TYR A 34 25.17 -7.23 10.96
CA TYR A 34 25.71 -8.33 10.18
C TYR A 34 25.29 -8.25 8.70
N ASN A 35 26.15 -8.73 7.82
CA ASN A 35 25.85 -8.86 6.39
C ASN A 35 26.61 -10.05 5.80
N ARG A 36 25.99 -10.76 4.84
CA ARG A 36 26.62 -11.91 4.15
C ARG A 36 28.01 -11.60 3.60
N THR A 37 28.17 -10.42 3.00
CA THR A 37 29.47 -9.88 2.61
C THR A 37 30.00 -9.07 3.79
N THR A 38 30.92 -9.66 4.55
CA THR A 38 31.38 -9.12 5.84
C THR A 38 32.14 -7.81 5.70
N SER A 39 32.80 -7.54 4.57
CA SER A 39 33.45 -6.24 4.33
C SER A 39 32.47 -5.06 4.47
N LYS A 40 31.18 -5.25 4.17
CA LYS A 40 30.15 -4.21 4.38
C LYS A 40 29.92 -3.88 5.86
N VAL A 41 30.18 -4.83 6.76
CA VAL A 41 30.11 -4.60 8.21
C VAL A 41 31.25 -3.66 8.60
N ASP A 42 32.47 -3.98 8.16
CA ASP A 42 33.65 -3.17 8.44
C ASP A 42 33.52 -1.76 7.85
N ASP A 43 33.06 -1.65 6.60
CA ASP A 43 32.81 -0.36 5.94
C ASP A 43 31.80 0.49 6.72
N PHE A 44 30.68 -0.10 7.13
CA PHE A 44 29.64 0.61 7.88
C PHE A 44 30.14 1.09 9.26
N LEU A 45 30.88 0.26 10.00
CA LEU A 45 31.44 0.63 11.30
C LEU A 45 32.53 1.71 11.20
N ASN A 46 33.29 1.71 10.10
CA ASN A 46 34.34 2.70 9.87
C ASN A 46 33.83 4.03 9.32
N ASN A 47 32.60 4.07 8.80
CA ASN A 47 31.98 5.25 8.20
C ASN A 47 30.71 5.65 8.96
N GLU A 48 29.52 5.27 8.49
CA GLU A 48 28.24 5.80 8.97
C GLU A 48 27.97 5.50 10.45
N ALA A 49 28.42 4.36 10.97
CA ALA A 49 28.29 3.96 12.37
C ALA A 49 29.52 4.30 13.24
N LYS A 50 30.49 5.06 12.71
CA LYS A 50 31.69 5.41 13.47
C LYS A 50 31.35 6.27 14.69
N GLY A 51 31.83 5.85 15.86
CA GLY A 51 31.58 6.55 17.14
C GLY A 51 30.21 6.28 17.76
N THR A 52 29.44 5.36 17.18
CA THR A 52 28.16 4.89 17.75
C THR A 52 28.38 3.70 18.71
N LYS A 53 27.31 3.16 19.29
CA LYS A 53 27.33 1.93 20.10
C LYS A 53 27.17 0.66 19.26
N VAL A 54 27.06 0.79 17.93
CA VAL A 54 26.87 -0.35 17.03
C VAL A 54 28.09 -1.25 17.05
N VAL A 55 27.87 -2.56 17.12
CA VAL A 55 28.91 -3.58 17.05
C VAL A 55 28.73 -4.44 15.80
N GLY A 56 29.82 -4.91 15.20
CA GLY A 56 29.75 -5.83 14.04
C GLY A 56 29.82 -7.29 14.45
N ALA A 57 29.34 -8.19 13.60
CA ALA A 57 29.67 -9.60 13.62
C ALA A 57 30.16 -10.04 12.24
N HIS A 58 30.97 -11.10 12.18
CA HIS A 58 31.53 -11.66 10.94
C HIS A 58 31.01 -13.08 10.65
N SER A 59 30.13 -13.60 11.52
CA SER A 59 29.34 -14.83 11.28
C SER A 59 27.98 -14.76 11.98
N VAL A 60 27.04 -15.64 11.58
CA VAL A 60 25.72 -15.75 12.25
C VAL A 60 25.86 -16.26 13.69
N GLU A 61 26.80 -17.18 13.94
CA GLU A 61 27.13 -17.64 15.29
C GLU A 61 27.60 -16.49 16.18
N GLU A 62 28.51 -15.65 15.67
CA GLU A 62 29.01 -14.49 16.40
C GLU A 62 27.91 -13.46 16.65
N LEU A 63 27.04 -13.21 15.65
CA LEU A 63 25.86 -12.37 15.81
C LEU A 63 25.01 -12.87 16.99
N CYS A 64 24.61 -14.15 16.98
CA CYS A 64 23.78 -14.72 18.04
C CYS A 64 24.47 -14.72 19.42
N ALA A 65 25.80 -14.85 19.48
CA ALA A 65 26.57 -14.79 20.73
C ALA A 65 26.61 -13.39 21.35
N LYS A 66 26.50 -12.32 20.54
CA LYS A 66 26.49 -10.92 21.01
C LYS A 66 25.13 -10.43 21.49
N LEU A 67 24.05 -11.19 21.27
CA LEU A 67 22.69 -10.76 21.57
C LEU A 67 22.24 -11.14 22.99
N LYS A 68 21.62 -10.17 23.67
CA LYS A 68 20.88 -10.41 24.92
C LYS A 68 19.66 -11.31 24.66
N ARG A 69 19.30 -12.14 25.63
CA ARG A 69 18.14 -13.05 25.58
C ARG A 69 16.83 -12.37 26.03
N PRO A 70 15.66 -12.73 25.48
CA PRO A 70 15.52 -13.51 24.24
C PRO A 70 16.13 -12.74 23.07
N ARG A 71 16.87 -13.46 22.21
CA ARG A 71 17.58 -12.87 21.07
C ARG A 71 16.56 -12.30 20.10
N LYS A 72 16.87 -11.13 19.54
CA LYS A 72 16.03 -10.44 18.55
C LYS A 72 16.86 -10.21 17.31
N VAL A 73 16.43 -10.76 16.18
CA VAL A 73 17.16 -10.64 14.90
C VAL A 73 16.24 -10.12 13.81
N ILE A 74 16.50 -8.93 13.30
CA ILE A 74 15.83 -8.36 12.12
C ILE A 74 16.54 -8.84 10.86
N LEU A 75 15.78 -9.36 9.90
CA LEU A 75 16.19 -9.67 8.55
C LEU A 75 15.71 -8.55 7.63
N LEU A 76 16.64 -7.77 7.08
CA LEU A 76 16.35 -6.72 6.10
C LEU A 76 17.07 -7.00 4.78
N VAL A 77 16.75 -8.16 4.22
CA VAL A 77 17.38 -8.73 3.03
C VAL A 77 16.39 -8.78 1.86
N LYS A 78 16.86 -9.23 0.69
CA LYS A 78 15.97 -9.45 -0.45
C LYS A 78 14.90 -10.48 -0.09
N ALA A 79 13.63 -10.16 -0.31
CA ALA A 79 12.51 -11.06 -0.08
C ALA A 79 12.63 -12.38 -0.90
N GLY A 80 12.00 -13.44 -0.40
CA GLY A 80 12.06 -14.79 -0.97
C GLY A 80 13.16 -15.63 -0.35
N SER A 81 13.86 -16.43 -1.16
CA SER A 81 14.80 -17.47 -0.70
C SER A 81 15.95 -16.98 0.18
N ALA A 82 16.35 -15.70 0.06
CA ALA A 82 17.39 -15.16 0.92
C ALA A 82 16.95 -15.03 2.38
N VAL A 83 15.66 -14.79 2.64
CA VAL A 83 15.11 -14.78 4.00
C VAL A 83 15.15 -16.20 4.59
N ASP A 84 14.65 -17.19 3.84
CA ASP A 84 14.64 -18.59 4.30
C ASP A 84 16.06 -19.11 4.56
N ALA A 85 17.02 -18.80 3.69
CA ALA A 85 18.42 -19.18 3.86
C ALA A 85 19.06 -18.58 5.14
N PHE A 86 18.66 -17.38 5.56
CA PHE A 86 19.12 -16.81 6.83
C PHE A 86 18.42 -17.42 8.04
N ILE A 87 17.12 -17.71 7.93
CA ILE A 87 16.39 -18.44 8.96
C ILE A 87 17.08 -19.79 9.23
N GLU A 88 17.41 -20.55 8.18
CA GLU A 88 18.11 -21.84 8.31
C GLU A 88 19.47 -21.72 9.00
N GLN A 89 20.24 -20.66 8.71
CA GLN A 89 21.52 -20.40 9.36
C GLN A 89 21.38 -19.95 10.81
N LEU A 90 20.29 -19.27 11.17
CA LEU A 90 20.05 -18.78 12.52
C LEU A 90 19.63 -19.89 13.48
N LEU A 91 18.80 -20.82 13.02
CA LEU A 91 18.18 -21.86 13.86
C LEU A 91 19.15 -22.67 14.73
N PRO A 92 20.34 -23.11 14.26
CA PRO A 92 21.30 -23.84 15.10
C PRO A 92 21.88 -23.03 16.27
N HIS A 93 21.71 -21.71 16.26
CA HIS A 93 22.28 -20.78 17.24
C HIS A 93 21.22 -20.04 18.08
N MET A 94 19.94 -20.43 17.94
CA MET A 94 18.80 -19.85 18.66
C MET A 94 18.19 -20.87 19.62
N GLU A 95 17.54 -20.37 20.66
CA GLU A 95 16.84 -21.19 21.66
C GLU A 95 15.34 -20.82 21.73
N GLU A 96 14.56 -21.65 22.42
CA GLU A 96 13.13 -21.43 22.60
C GLU A 96 12.85 -20.04 23.18
N GLY A 97 11.91 -19.32 22.57
CA GLY A 97 11.57 -17.94 22.91
C GLY A 97 12.36 -16.86 22.18
N ASP A 98 13.44 -17.21 21.47
CA ASP A 98 14.15 -16.25 20.61
C ASP A 98 13.28 -15.81 19.41
N ILE A 99 13.58 -14.62 18.87
CA ILE A 99 12.70 -13.88 17.96
C ILE A 99 13.42 -13.59 16.63
N ILE A 100 12.81 -14.01 15.53
CA ILE A 100 13.19 -13.62 14.17
C ILE A 100 12.14 -12.63 13.63
N ILE A 101 12.59 -11.46 13.18
CA ILE A 101 11.75 -10.46 12.54
C ILE A 101 12.14 -10.33 11.06
N ASP A 102 11.26 -10.69 10.14
CA ASP A 102 11.43 -10.34 8.73
C ASP A 102 10.88 -8.93 8.49
N GLY A 103 11.77 -7.96 8.26
CA GLY A 103 11.43 -6.57 7.99
C GLY A 103 11.34 -6.23 6.50
N GLY A 104 11.50 -7.23 5.62
CA GLY A 104 11.51 -7.06 4.18
C GLY A 104 10.14 -6.71 3.59
N ASN A 105 10.09 -6.56 2.27
CA ASN A 105 8.83 -6.56 1.53
C ASN A 105 8.48 -7.99 1.10
N SER A 106 8.39 -8.91 2.08
CA SER A 106 8.05 -10.31 1.84
C SER A 106 6.58 -10.47 1.46
N HIS A 107 6.28 -11.48 0.63
CA HIS A 107 4.90 -11.83 0.30
C HIS A 107 4.25 -12.49 1.52
N PHE A 108 3.03 -12.09 1.88
CA PHE A 108 2.42 -12.49 3.14
C PHE A 108 2.23 -14.03 3.30
N PRO A 109 1.99 -14.85 2.25
CA PRO A 109 1.90 -16.30 2.41
C PRO A 109 3.22 -16.94 2.87
N ASP A 110 4.36 -16.38 2.47
CA ASP A 110 5.67 -16.82 2.99
C ASP A 110 5.78 -16.56 4.49
N SER A 111 5.19 -15.47 4.96
CA SER A 111 5.19 -15.11 6.39
C SER A 111 4.26 -16.01 7.19
N ILE A 112 3.10 -16.37 6.63
CA ILE A 112 2.20 -17.37 7.24
C ILE A 112 2.92 -18.70 7.39
N ARG A 113 3.59 -19.16 6.32
CA ARG A 113 4.37 -20.39 6.33
C ARG A 113 5.49 -20.35 7.37
N ARG A 114 6.32 -19.30 7.36
CA ARG A 114 7.45 -19.12 8.30
C ARG A 114 6.97 -19.06 9.75
N ALA A 115 5.87 -18.34 10.03
CA ALA A 115 5.31 -18.26 11.36
C ALA A 115 4.98 -19.66 11.92
N LYS A 116 4.29 -20.49 11.12
CA LYS A 116 3.92 -21.86 11.50
C LYS A 116 5.15 -22.77 11.69
N GLU A 117 6.10 -22.71 10.76
CA GLU A 117 7.32 -23.55 10.80
C GLU A 117 8.22 -23.22 12.00
N LEU A 118 8.33 -21.94 12.36
CA LEU A 118 9.17 -21.47 13.46
C LEU A 118 8.51 -21.69 14.82
N GLU A 119 7.19 -21.53 14.92
CA GLU A 119 6.45 -21.83 16.14
C GLU A 119 6.62 -23.31 16.55
N ALA A 120 6.61 -24.24 15.60
CA ALA A 120 6.87 -25.66 15.85
C ALA A 120 8.29 -25.96 16.39
N LYS A 121 9.21 -25.00 16.25
CA LYS A 121 10.59 -25.08 16.76
C LYS A 121 10.80 -24.24 18.02
N GLY A 122 9.72 -23.67 18.59
CA GLY A 122 9.80 -22.79 19.76
C GLY A 122 10.35 -21.39 19.45
N ILE A 123 10.48 -21.01 18.18
CA ILE A 123 11.00 -19.71 17.75
C ILE A 123 9.83 -18.78 17.42
N LEU A 124 9.87 -17.56 17.96
CA LEU A 124 8.85 -16.56 17.72
C LEU A 124 9.17 -15.81 16.41
N PHE A 125 8.22 -15.78 15.48
CA PHE A 125 8.40 -15.09 14.20
C PHE A 125 7.49 -13.86 14.10
N VAL A 126 8.03 -12.76 13.57
CA VAL A 126 7.30 -11.53 13.25
C VAL A 126 7.60 -11.14 11.80
N GLY A 127 6.57 -11.04 10.97
CA GLY A 127 6.66 -10.35 9.68
C GLY A 127 6.25 -8.89 9.86
N SER A 128 7.17 -7.95 9.60
CA SER A 128 6.92 -6.53 9.84
C SER A 128 7.14 -5.70 8.57
N GLY A 129 6.07 -5.04 8.13
CA GLY A 129 6.20 -4.03 7.08
C GLY A 129 6.97 -2.80 7.55
N VAL A 130 8.02 -2.41 6.83
CA VAL A 130 8.77 -1.15 7.08
C VAL A 130 8.53 -0.15 5.95
N SER A 131 7.90 0.99 6.22
CA SER A 131 7.62 2.05 5.24
C SER A 131 8.27 3.38 5.61
N GLY A 132 8.62 4.18 4.59
CA GLY A 132 9.21 5.52 4.76
C GLY A 132 10.42 5.85 3.91
N GLY A 133 10.91 4.87 3.13
CA GLY A 133 12.13 5.06 2.35
C GLY A 133 13.36 5.27 3.24
N GLU A 134 14.41 5.81 2.65
CA GLU A 134 15.72 5.95 3.31
C GLU A 134 15.66 6.91 4.50
N GLU A 135 15.03 8.07 4.30
CA GLU A 135 14.86 9.10 5.34
C GLU A 135 13.93 8.63 6.46
N GLY A 136 12.81 8.00 6.11
CA GLY A 136 11.90 7.42 7.09
C GLY A 136 12.61 6.36 7.94
N ALA A 137 13.37 5.44 7.35
CA ALA A 137 14.14 4.45 8.12
C ALA A 137 15.10 5.11 9.14
N ARG A 138 15.68 6.26 8.80
CA ARG A 138 16.68 6.96 9.62
C ARG A 138 16.09 7.68 10.82
N TYR A 139 14.92 8.30 10.66
CA TYR A 139 14.35 9.22 11.67
C TYR A 139 13.00 8.79 12.23
N GLY A 140 12.32 7.85 11.59
CA GLY A 140 10.98 7.41 12.00
C GLY A 140 10.24 6.71 10.88
N PRO A 141 10.36 5.38 10.73
CA PRO A 141 9.55 4.64 9.76
C PRO A 141 8.16 4.37 10.34
N SER A 142 7.24 4.00 9.46
CA SER A 142 6.05 3.26 9.86
C SER A 142 6.41 1.77 9.95
N LEU A 143 6.05 1.13 11.06
CA LEU A 143 6.33 -0.28 11.32
C LEU A 143 5.02 -1.03 11.55
N MET A 144 4.85 -2.16 10.85
CA MET A 144 3.59 -2.91 10.82
C MET A 144 3.84 -4.36 11.26
N PRO A 145 4.23 -4.63 12.53
CA PRO A 145 4.53 -5.98 13.00
C PRO A 145 3.26 -6.85 13.13
N GLY A 146 3.31 -8.06 12.56
CA GLY A 146 2.35 -9.14 12.83
C GLY A 146 3.06 -10.50 12.85
N GLY A 147 2.45 -11.53 13.40
CA GLY A 147 3.09 -12.83 13.58
C GLY A 147 2.69 -13.53 14.86
N ASN A 148 3.68 -14.02 15.61
CA ASN A 148 3.47 -14.61 16.93
C ASN A 148 3.38 -13.50 17.98
N SER A 149 2.21 -13.30 18.58
CA SER A 149 1.92 -12.20 19.51
C SER A 149 2.79 -12.23 20.78
N LYS A 150 3.34 -13.38 21.17
CA LYS A 150 4.27 -13.48 22.31
C LYS A 150 5.56 -12.69 22.08
N ALA A 151 5.95 -12.44 20.82
CA ALA A 151 7.11 -11.62 20.51
C ALA A 151 6.89 -10.14 20.82
N TRP A 152 5.63 -9.67 20.82
CA TRP A 152 5.31 -8.24 20.85
C TRP A 152 5.85 -7.55 22.10
N GLU A 153 5.66 -8.14 23.28
CA GLU A 153 6.15 -7.55 24.54
C GLU A 153 7.67 -7.33 24.54
N HIS A 154 8.42 -8.17 23.82
CA HIS A 154 9.88 -8.08 23.74
C HIS A 154 10.39 -7.09 22.70
N ILE A 155 9.63 -6.82 21.63
CA ILE A 155 10.04 -5.90 20.55
C ILE A 155 9.36 -4.53 20.63
N LYS A 156 8.23 -4.42 21.33
CA LYS A 156 7.40 -3.20 21.42
C LYS A 156 8.22 -1.97 21.81
N PRO A 157 9.08 -1.97 22.84
CA PRO A 157 9.84 -0.78 23.22
C PRO A 157 10.72 -0.27 22.06
N ILE A 158 11.50 -1.17 21.44
CA ILE A 158 12.39 -0.82 20.32
C ILE A 158 11.57 -0.29 19.15
N PHE A 159 10.52 -1.01 18.76
CA PHE A 159 9.73 -0.70 17.58
C PHE A 159 8.96 0.62 17.74
N GLN A 160 8.34 0.85 18.90
CA GLN A 160 7.60 2.09 19.13
C GLN A 160 8.52 3.29 19.31
N ASP A 161 9.70 3.13 19.91
CA ASP A 161 10.67 4.23 20.06
C ASP A 161 11.16 4.72 18.71
N ILE A 162 11.62 3.81 17.85
CA ILE A 162 12.21 4.19 16.55
C ILE A 162 11.17 4.60 15.50
N ALA A 163 9.90 4.22 15.66
CA ALA A 163 8.85 4.56 14.71
C ALA A 163 8.60 6.07 14.65
N ALA A 164 8.09 6.55 13.51
CA ALA A 164 7.54 7.90 13.42
C ALA A 164 6.50 8.14 14.51
N LYS A 165 6.36 9.40 14.93
CA LYS A 165 5.30 9.83 15.83
C LYS A 165 4.25 10.60 15.04
N ALA A 166 2.99 10.26 15.22
CA ALA A 166 1.87 11.03 14.68
C ALA A 166 1.80 12.42 15.37
N PRO A 167 1.04 13.39 14.84
CA PRO A 167 0.95 14.73 15.43
C PRO A 167 0.50 14.79 16.90
N ASP A 168 -0.19 13.75 17.37
CA ASP A 168 -0.63 13.57 18.76
C ASP A 168 0.41 12.85 19.65
N GLY A 169 1.59 12.56 19.12
CA GLY A 169 2.68 11.87 19.81
C GLY A 169 2.60 10.35 19.78
N ALA A 170 1.52 9.76 19.27
CA ALA A 170 1.37 8.30 19.21
C ALA A 170 2.37 7.67 18.21
N PRO A 171 3.01 6.53 18.54
CA PRO A 171 3.91 5.86 17.61
C PRO A 171 3.13 5.30 16.41
N CYS A 172 3.65 5.49 15.21
CA CYS A 172 3.18 4.87 13.97
C CYS A 172 3.64 3.40 13.88
N CYS A 173 3.41 2.66 14.97
CA CYS A 173 3.71 1.26 15.13
C CYS A 173 2.81 0.66 16.21
N GLU A 174 1.99 -0.32 15.83
CA GLU A 174 1.20 -1.15 16.74
C GLU A 174 1.17 -2.60 16.25
N TRP A 175 0.76 -3.52 17.12
CA TRP A 175 0.57 -4.90 16.72
C TRP A 175 -0.59 -5.02 15.72
N VAL A 176 -0.29 -5.52 14.52
CA VAL A 176 -1.26 -5.61 13.41
C VAL A 176 -2.20 -6.78 13.59
N GLY A 177 -1.67 -7.95 13.96
CA GLY A 177 -2.41 -9.20 13.99
C GLY A 177 -1.52 -10.43 13.85
N GLU A 178 -2.15 -11.57 13.68
CA GLU A 178 -1.52 -12.88 13.68
C GLU A 178 -0.76 -13.18 12.37
N SER A 179 0.22 -14.09 12.45
CA SER A 179 0.79 -14.76 11.27
C SER A 179 1.34 -13.78 10.21
N GLY A 180 0.77 -13.75 9.00
CA GLY A 180 1.20 -12.88 7.90
C GLY A 180 0.62 -11.46 7.92
N ALA A 181 -0.17 -11.08 8.92
CA ALA A 181 -0.98 -9.86 8.90
C ALA A 181 -0.14 -8.58 8.68
N GLY A 182 1.03 -8.47 9.31
CA GLY A 182 1.90 -7.29 9.17
C GLY A 182 2.38 -7.06 7.73
N HIS A 183 2.83 -8.12 7.05
CA HIS A 183 3.20 -8.04 5.64
C HIS A 183 2.00 -7.89 4.71
N TYR A 184 0.83 -8.41 5.09
CA TYR A 184 -0.41 -8.20 4.34
C TYR A 184 -0.82 -6.71 4.34
N VAL A 185 -0.86 -6.09 5.52
CA VAL A 185 -1.13 -4.64 5.67
C VAL A 185 -0.11 -3.81 4.89
N LYS A 186 1.17 -4.20 4.91
CA LYS A 186 2.19 -3.52 4.09
C LYS A 186 1.98 -3.66 2.59
N MET A 187 1.53 -4.83 2.12
CA MET A 187 1.18 -5.04 0.73
C MET A 187 0.04 -4.10 0.33
N VAL A 188 -1.04 -4.03 1.12
CA VAL A 188 -2.18 -3.14 0.86
C VAL A 188 -1.76 -1.67 0.90
N HIS A 189 -0.92 -1.25 1.86
CA HIS A 189 -0.31 0.08 1.88
C HIS A 189 0.35 0.42 0.55
N ASN A 190 1.17 -0.48 -0.01
CA ASN A 190 1.85 -0.24 -1.29
C ASN A 190 0.87 -0.20 -2.48
N GLY A 191 -0.24 -0.93 -2.41
CA GLY A 191 -1.32 -0.82 -3.39
C GLY A 191 -1.98 0.55 -3.35
N ILE A 192 -2.31 1.04 -2.15
CA ILE A 192 -2.86 2.39 -1.94
C ILE A 192 -1.87 3.46 -2.41
N GLU A 193 -0.58 3.30 -2.13
CA GLU A 193 0.48 4.18 -2.64
C GLU A 193 0.44 4.29 -4.18
N TYR A 194 0.21 3.17 -4.88
CA TYR A 194 0.10 3.18 -6.33
C TYR A 194 -1.14 3.95 -6.79
N GLY A 195 -2.27 3.77 -6.10
CA GLY A 195 -3.50 4.52 -6.34
C GLY A 195 -3.32 6.03 -6.17
N ASP A 196 -2.77 6.46 -5.05
CA ASP A 196 -2.53 7.88 -4.75
C ASP A 196 -1.61 8.53 -5.79
N MET A 197 -0.49 7.87 -6.15
CA MET A 197 0.42 8.38 -7.19
C MET A 197 -0.26 8.47 -8.56
N GLN A 198 -1.10 7.51 -8.92
CA GLN A 198 -1.80 7.51 -10.20
C GLN A 198 -2.85 8.62 -10.26
N LEU A 199 -3.63 8.82 -9.20
CA LEU A 199 -4.59 9.91 -9.11
C LEU A 199 -3.92 11.28 -9.24
N ILE A 200 -2.78 11.48 -8.56
CA ILE A 200 -1.98 12.71 -8.67
C ILE A 200 -1.46 12.92 -10.10
N SER A 201 -1.04 11.83 -10.75
CA SER A 201 -0.56 11.88 -12.15
C SER A 201 -1.67 12.25 -13.13
N GLU A 202 -2.90 11.80 -12.91
CA GLU A 202 -4.07 12.13 -13.74
C GLU A 202 -4.43 13.61 -13.63
N VAL A 203 -4.51 14.17 -12.42
CA VAL A 203 -4.80 15.60 -12.27
C VAL A 203 -3.67 16.48 -12.79
N TYR A 204 -2.41 16.04 -12.65
CA TYR A 204 -1.26 16.68 -13.32
C TYR A 204 -1.44 16.70 -14.84
N GLN A 205 -1.81 15.58 -15.46
CA GLN A 205 -2.01 15.52 -16.91
C GLN A 205 -3.19 16.41 -17.36
N ILE A 206 -4.28 16.45 -16.60
CA ILE A 206 -5.41 17.34 -16.90
C ILE A 206 -5.00 18.81 -16.80
N MET A 207 -4.26 19.21 -15.76
CA MET A 207 -3.75 20.59 -15.63
C MET A 207 -2.80 20.97 -16.75
N LYS A 208 -1.90 20.06 -17.13
CA LYS A 208 -0.91 20.31 -18.19
C LYS A 208 -1.54 20.34 -19.58
N GLU A 209 -2.23 19.27 -19.97
CA GLU A 209 -2.74 19.11 -21.34
C GLU A 209 -4.13 19.73 -21.54
N GLY A 210 -4.99 19.68 -20.53
CA GLY A 210 -6.34 20.23 -20.59
C GLY A 210 -6.39 21.72 -20.32
N LEU A 211 -5.70 22.19 -19.28
CA LEU A 211 -5.70 23.61 -18.88
C LEU A 211 -4.51 24.41 -19.41
N GLY A 212 -3.46 23.76 -19.89
CA GLY A 212 -2.26 24.42 -20.40
C GLY A 212 -1.47 25.16 -19.33
N LEU A 213 -1.51 24.70 -18.07
CA LEU A 213 -0.74 25.30 -16.99
C LEU A 213 0.76 24.99 -17.12
N THR A 214 1.58 25.93 -16.72
CA THR A 214 3.03 25.73 -16.53
C THR A 214 3.32 24.90 -15.29
N HIS A 215 4.51 24.31 -15.20
CA HIS A 215 4.91 23.54 -14.01
C HIS A 215 4.93 24.35 -12.72
N ASP A 216 5.25 25.64 -12.80
CA ASP A 216 5.24 26.52 -11.62
C ASP A 216 3.80 26.82 -11.17
N GLU A 217 2.88 27.09 -12.10
CA GLU A 217 1.45 27.24 -11.77
C GLU A 217 0.85 25.94 -11.19
N MET A 218 1.21 24.78 -11.75
CA MET A 218 0.78 23.49 -11.20
C MET A 218 1.37 23.26 -9.80
N ALA A 219 2.62 23.65 -9.56
CA ALA A 219 3.21 23.58 -8.23
C ALA A 219 2.47 24.47 -7.22
N ASP A 220 2.07 25.68 -7.61
CA ASP A 220 1.27 26.58 -6.77
C ASP A 220 -0.10 25.95 -6.42
N VAL A 221 -0.73 25.24 -7.37
CA VAL A 221 -1.97 24.49 -7.12
C VAL A 221 -1.76 23.38 -6.10
N PHE A 222 -0.73 22.55 -6.26
CA PHE A 222 -0.44 21.48 -5.30
C PHE A 222 -0.03 22.03 -3.93
N GLU A 223 0.69 23.16 -3.88
CA GLU A 223 1.01 23.85 -2.63
C GLU A 223 -0.25 24.31 -1.89
N GLU A 224 -1.24 24.84 -2.60
CA GLU A 224 -2.51 25.24 -2.00
C GLU A 224 -3.33 24.03 -1.54
N TRP A 225 -3.42 22.98 -2.35
CA TRP A 225 -4.09 21.73 -1.95
C TRP A 225 -3.46 21.10 -0.71
N ASN A 226 -2.14 21.23 -0.54
CA ASN A 226 -1.44 20.70 0.63
C ASN A 226 -1.70 21.46 1.94
N LYS A 227 -2.50 22.53 1.92
CA LYS A 227 -2.92 23.26 3.14
C LYS A 227 -4.31 22.82 3.64
N GLY A 228 -4.99 21.93 2.90
CA GLY A 228 -6.36 21.51 3.17
C GLY A 228 -6.50 19.99 3.34
N GLU A 229 -7.62 19.44 2.86
CA GLU A 229 -7.96 18.02 3.01
C GLU A 229 -7.00 17.07 2.28
N LEU A 230 -6.26 17.59 1.30
CA LEU A 230 -5.26 16.85 0.53
C LEU A 230 -3.84 16.93 1.13
N ASP A 231 -3.66 17.57 2.30
CA ASP A 231 -2.36 17.62 3.00
C ASP A 231 -1.79 16.21 3.17
N SER A 232 -0.71 15.96 2.43
CA SER A 232 -0.06 14.67 2.35
C SER A 232 1.33 14.77 1.75
N PHE A 233 2.19 13.83 2.12
CA PHE A 233 3.56 13.80 1.63
C PHE A 233 3.65 13.68 0.10
N LEU A 234 2.77 12.89 -0.53
CA LEU A 234 2.79 12.73 -1.99
C LEU A 234 2.42 14.03 -2.72
N ILE A 235 1.54 14.86 -2.15
CA ILE A 235 1.20 16.18 -2.70
C ILE A 235 2.37 17.15 -2.50
N GLU A 236 2.98 17.14 -1.32
CA GLU A 236 4.17 17.93 -0.98
C GLU A 236 5.33 17.68 -1.96
N ILE A 237 5.73 16.41 -2.15
CA ILE A 237 6.84 16.11 -3.07
C ILE A 237 6.46 16.37 -4.53
N THR A 238 5.18 16.29 -4.89
CA THR A 238 4.73 16.62 -6.25
C THR A 238 4.92 18.11 -6.53
N ARG A 239 4.58 18.99 -5.58
CA ARG A 239 4.91 20.42 -5.64
C ARG A 239 6.40 20.62 -5.87
N ASP A 240 7.25 19.98 -5.07
CA ASP A 240 8.70 20.16 -5.13
C ASP A 240 9.30 19.65 -6.45
N ILE A 241 8.83 18.50 -6.93
CA ILE A 241 9.23 17.92 -8.23
C ILE A 241 8.88 18.86 -9.38
N LEU A 242 7.69 19.48 -9.36
CA LEU A 242 7.24 20.40 -10.42
C LEU A 242 8.04 21.71 -10.43
N ARG A 243 8.47 22.20 -9.25
CA ARG A 243 9.35 23.38 -9.14
C ARG A 243 10.79 23.08 -9.57
N TYR A 244 11.24 21.83 -9.45
CA TYR A 244 12.63 21.48 -9.71
C TYR A 244 13.03 21.71 -11.17
N LYS A 245 14.02 22.58 -11.37
CA LYS A 245 14.62 22.85 -12.68
C LYS A 245 15.95 22.10 -12.81
N ASP A 246 16.21 21.54 -13.98
CA ASP A 246 17.50 20.96 -14.34
C ASP A 246 18.54 22.09 -14.62
N THR A 247 19.80 21.70 -14.82
CA THR A 247 20.95 22.57 -15.09
C THR A 247 20.78 23.54 -16.27
N ASP A 248 19.84 23.29 -17.19
CA ASP A 248 19.48 24.17 -18.31
C ASP A 248 18.27 25.10 -18.01
N GLY A 249 17.79 25.12 -16.77
CA GLY A 249 16.65 25.92 -16.32
C GLY A 249 15.27 25.36 -16.69
N LYS A 250 15.19 24.20 -17.36
CA LYS A 250 13.90 23.57 -17.73
C LYS A 250 13.42 22.60 -16.63
N PRO A 251 12.10 22.40 -16.48
CA PRO A 251 11.57 21.42 -15.53
C PRO A 251 12.17 20.02 -15.76
N LEU A 252 12.81 19.44 -14.74
CA LEU A 252 13.46 18.14 -14.88
C LEU A 252 12.45 17.03 -15.22
N VAL A 253 11.22 17.14 -14.68
CA VAL A 253 10.15 16.16 -14.87
C VAL A 253 9.79 15.93 -16.35
N GLU A 254 9.96 16.92 -17.22
CA GLU A 254 9.72 16.79 -18.67
C GLU A 254 10.78 15.95 -19.40
N LYS A 255 11.94 15.74 -18.77
CA LYS A 255 13.05 14.97 -19.32
C LYS A 255 13.05 13.52 -18.84
N ILE A 256 12.26 13.20 -17.82
CA ILE A 256 12.17 11.86 -17.27
C ILE A 256 11.37 10.97 -18.24
N ARG A 257 11.89 9.78 -18.52
CA ARG A 257 11.18 8.80 -19.35
C ARG A 257 9.90 8.36 -18.64
N ASP A 258 8.77 8.46 -19.33
CA ASP A 258 7.42 8.10 -18.88
C ASP A 258 7.19 6.58 -18.88
N THR A 259 8.07 5.83 -18.23
CA THR A 259 7.99 4.38 -18.03
C THR A 259 8.12 4.08 -16.54
N ALA A 260 6.99 3.87 -15.88
CA ALA A 260 6.95 3.63 -14.45
C ALA A 260 7.38 2.20 -14.12
N GLY A 261 8.48 2.05 -13.39
CA GLY A 261 8.88 0.78 -12.80
C GLY A 261 7.93 0.33 -11.68
N GLN A 262 7.95 -0.96 -11.38
CA GLN A 262 7.30 -1.51 -10.19
C GLN A 262 8.11 -2.68 -9.64
N LYS A 263 8.14 -2.81 -8.30
CA LYS A 263 8.83 -3.90 -7.59
C LYS A 263 7.92 -5.10 -7.28
N GLY A 264 6.69 -5.10 -7.81
CA GLY A 264 5.72 -6.20 -7.71
C GLY A 264 4.72 -6.11 -6.56
N THR A 265 4.98 -5.32 -5.52
CA THR A 265 4.10 -5.27 -4.33
C THR A 265 2.71 -4.71 -4.62
N GLY A 266 2.57 -3.68 -5.46
CA GLY A 266 1.26 -3.17 -5.86
C GLY A 266 0.47 -4.17 -6.72
N LYS A 267 1.17 -4.96 -7.54
CA LYS A 267 0.57 -6.06 -8.31
C LYS A 267 -0.02 -7.12 -7.38
N TRP A 268 0.66 -7.45 -6.28
CA TRP A 268 0.14 -8.43 -5.32
C TRP A 268 -1.19 -7.99 -4.71
N THR A 269 -1.38 -6.71 -4.38
CA THR A 269 -2.68 -6.19 -3.92
C THR A 269 -3.79 -6.42 -4.95
N GLY A 270 -3.52 -6.13 -6.23
CA GLY A 270 -4.50 -6.35 -7.30
C GLY A 270 -4.79 -7.83 -7.56
N ILE A 271 -3.80 -8.71 -7.44
CA ILE A 271 -4.01 -10.17 -7.55
C ILE A 271 -4.84 -10.66 -6.37
N ASP A 272 -4.45 -10.32 -5.15
CA ASP A 272 -5.13 -10.77 -3.94
C ASP A 272 -6.59 -10.30 -3.90
N SER A 273 -6.89 -9.11 -4.42
CA SER A 273 -8.28 -8.65 -4.58
C SER A 273 -9.11 -9.53 -5.53
N LEU A 274 -8.50 -10.03 -6.61
CA LEU A 274 -9.16 -10.95 -7.54
C LEU A 274 -9.36 -12.32 -6.91
N ASP A 275 -8.35 -12.83 -6.21
CA ASP A 275 -8.41 -14.13 -5.52
C ASP A 275 -9.52 -14.15 -4.46
N ARG A 276 -9.77 -13.02 -3.78
CA ARG A 276 -10.81 -12.87 -2.74
C ARG A 276 -12.16 -12.36 -3.25
N GLY A 277 -12.27 -12.04 -4.55
CA GLY A 277 -13.49 -11.46 -5.11
C GLY A 277 -13.85 -10.07 -4.56
N ILE A 278 -12.87 -9.28 -4.12
CA ILE A 278 -13.09 -7.91 -3.61
C ILE A 278 -12.79 -6.88 -4.70
N PRO A 279 -13.71 -5.93 -4.99
CA PRO A 279 -13.57 -4.98 -6.10
C PRO A 279 -12.59 -3.82 -5.77
N VAL A 280 -11.29 -4.11 -5.72
CA VAL A 280 -10.24 -3.10 -5.50
C VAL A 280 -9.79 -2.47 -6.81
N THR A 281 -10.74 -1.85 -7.50
CA THR A 281 -10.60 -1.45 -8.90
C THR A 281 -9.57 -0.36 -9.13
N LEU A 282 -9.46 0.63 -8.23
CA LEU A 282 -8.54 1.76 -8.41
C LEU A 282 -7.08 1.32 -8.37
N ILE A 283 -6.73 0.48 -7.40
CA ILE A 283 -5.37 -0.08 -7.31
C ILE A 283 -5.07 -0.96 -8.53
N GLY A 284 -6.05 -1.75 -9.00
CA GLY A 284 -5.93 -2.51 -10.24
C GLY A 284 -5.60 -1.64 -11.45
N GLU A 285 -6.37 -0.56 -11.65
CA GLU A 285 -6.12 0.42 -12.71
C GLU A 285 -4.77 1.13 -12.56
N ALA A 286 -4.35 1.48 -11.33
CA ALA A 286 -3.04 2.06 -11.09
C ALA A 286 -1.89 1.12 -11.46
N VAL A 287 -2.05 -0.20 -11.25
CA VAL A 287 -1.09 -1.21 -11.72
C VAL A 287 -1.09 -1.28 -13.25
N TYR A 288 -2.27 -1.32 -13.88
CA TYR A 288 -2.37 -1.35 -15.34
C TYR A 288 -1.85 -0.09 -16.02
N ALA A 289 -2.01 1.09 -15.41
CA ALA A 289 -1.45 2.34 -15.91
C ALA A 289 0.09 2.29 -15.95
N ARG A 290 0.74 1.67 -14.95
CA ARG A 290 2.20 1.42 -15.00
C ARG A 290 2.58 0.47 -16.12
N CYS A 291 1.82 -0.61 -16.31
CA CYS A 291 2.02 -1.53 -17.44
C CYS A 291 1.89 -0.81 -18.79
N LEU A 292 0.85 0.01 -18.97
CA LEU A 292 0.63 0.81 -20.18
C LEU A 292 1.78 1.79 -20.41
N SER A 293 2.28 2.45 -19.36
CA SER A 293 3.43 3.36 -19.47
C SER A 293 4.68 2.63 -20.01
N SER A 294 4.87 1.37 -19.64
CA SER A 294 6.01 0.54 -20.06
C SER A 294 5.98 0.19 -21.56
N LEU A 295 4.80 0.22 -22.19
CA LEU A 295 4.63 0.05 -23.64
C LEU A 295 5.04 1.31 -24.42
N LYS A 296 6.12 1.99 -24.03
CA LYS A 296 6.50 3.32 -24.55
C LYS A 296 6.69 3.34 -26.07
N ASP A 297 7.38 2.36 -26.62
CA ASP A 297 7.66 2.31 -28.07
C ASP A 297 6.38 2.03 -28.86
N GLU A 298 5.48 1.21 -28.29
CA GLU A 298 4.16 0.95 -28.87
C GLU A 298 3.27 2.19 -28.82
N ARG A 299 3.19 2.90 -27.68
CA ARG A 299 2.47 4.17 -27.57
C ARG A 299 3.01 5.23 -28.53
N THR A 300 4.33 5.27 -28.75
CA THR A 300 4.96 6.20 -29.70
C THR A 300 4.60 5.91 -31.15
N ARG A 301 4.38 4.63 -31.51
CA ARG A 301 3.83 4.26 -32.83
C ARG A 301 2.34 4.58 -32.90
N ALA A 302 1.59 4.19 -31.86
CA ALA A 302 0.14 4.40 -31.76
C ALA A 302 -0.24 5.87 -31.89
N SER A 303 0.52 6.80 -31.29
CA SER A 303 0.25 8.24 -31.33
C SER A 303 0.33 8.86 -32.73
N LYS A 304 0.87 8.15 -33.72
CA LYS A 304 0.95 8.59 -35.12
C LYS A 304 -0.17 8.03 -36.00
N ILE A 305 -0.90 7.02 -35.52
CA ILE A 305 -1.90 6.27 -36.30
C ILE A 305 -3.31 6.32 -35.70
N LEU A 306 -3.42 6.43 -34.37
CA LEU A 306 -4.70 6.53 -33.67
C LEU A 306 -5.05 8.01 -33.47
N ALA A 307 -6.22 8.41 -33.96
CA ALA A 307 -6.74 9.75 -33.75
C ALA A 307 -7.43 9.87 -32.38
N GLY A 308 -7.23 11.02 -31.72
CA GLY A 308 -8.01 11.44 -30.55
C GLY A 308 -9.01 12.54 -30.91
N PRO A 309 -9.76 13.08 -29.94
CA PRO A 309 -10.62 14.24 -30.16
C PRO A 309 -9.80 15.46 -30.59
N SER A 310 -10.46 16.41 -31.27
CA SER A 310 -9.81 17.66 -31.68
C SER A 310 -9.35 18.45 -30.47
N LYS A 311 -8.05 18.80 -30.40
CA LYS A 311 -7.51 19.66 -29.34
C LYS A 311 -8.10 21.06 -29.44
N LYS A 312 -9.05 21.37 -28.56
CA LYS A 312 -9.61 22.71 -28.40
C LYS A 312 -9.13 23.27 -27.06
N PRO A 313 -8.72 24.55 -26.99
CA PRO A 313 -8.42 25.19 -25.72
C PRO A 313 -9.63 25.10 -24.79
N PHE A 314 -9.38 24.85 -23.50
CA PHE A 314 -10.42 24.93 -22.50
C PHE A 314 -10.99 26.36 -22.43
N THR A 315 -12.31 26.49 -22.54
CA THR A 315 -13.03 27.79 -22.57
C THR A 315 -13.76 28.11 -21.27
N GLY A 316 -13.72 27.21 -20.27
CA GLY A 316 -14.35 27.43 -18.98
C GLY A 316 -13.51 28.27 -18.01
N ASP A 317 -14.03 28.45 -16.81
CA ASP A 317 -13.31 29.08 -15.71
C ASP A 317 -12.25 28.12 -15.14
N LYS A 318 -10.98 28.37 -15.44
CA LYS A 318 -9.86 27.53 -14.99
C LYS A 318 -9.82 27.40 -13.46
N LYS A 319 -10.10 28.46 -12.71
CA LYS A 319 -10.02 28.44 -11.26
C LYS A 319 -11.10 27.52 -10.67
N LYS A 320 -12.32 27.60 -11.20
CA LYS A 320 -13.40 26.68 -10.81
C LYS A 320 -13.08 25.24 -11.17
N PHE A 321 -12.54 25.00 -12.36
CA PHE A 321 -12.20 23.64 -12.79
C PHE A 321 -11.03 23.04 -11.98
N ILE A 322 -10.05 23.86 -11.56
CA ILE A 322 -8.99 23.44 -10.63
C ILE A 322 -9.57 23.07 -9.26
N ALA A 323 -10.53 23.85 -8.73
CA ALA A 323 -11.21 23.48 -7.48
C ALA A 323 -11.97 22.15 -7.65
N ALA A 324 -12.63 21.95 -8.78
CA ALA A 324 -13.32 20.70 -9.10
C ALA A 324 -12.34 19.51 -9.21
N LEU A 325 -11.15 19.71 -9.78
CA LEU A 325 -10.08 18.70 -9.83
C LEU A 325 -9.63 18.28 -8.43
N GLY A 326 -9.49 19.24 -7.50
CA GLY A 326 -9.16 18.93 -6.10
C GLY A 326 -10.22 18.05 -5.44
N GLN A 327 -11.50 18.35 -5.67
CA GLN A 327 -12.62 17.53 -5.16
C GLN A 327 -12.67 16.14 -5.81
N ALA A 328 -12.44 16.04 -7.13
CA ALA A 328 -12.37 14.77 -7.85
C ALA A 328 -11.24 13.86 -7.34
N LEU A 329 -10.06 14.44 -7.11
CA LEU A 329 -8.91 13.77 -6.51
C LEU A 329 -9.25 13.26 -5.10
N TYR A 330 -9.85 14.13 -4.27
CA TYR A 330 -10.20 13.78 -2.90
C TYR A 330 -11.24 12.66 -2.81
N ALA A 331 -12.32 12.75 -3.58
CA ALA A 331 -13.36 11.71 -3.63
C ALA A 331 -12.80 10.36 -4.14
N SER A 332 -11.97 10.39 -5.18
CA SER A 332 -11.35 9.17 -5.72
C SER A 332 -10.37 8.54 -4.73
N LYS A 333 -9.63 9.37 -3.98
CA LYS A 333 -8.77 8.91 -2.88
C LYS A 333 -9.60 8.22 -1.80
N ILE A 334 -10.73 8.80 -1.37
CA ILE A 334 -11.63 8.16 -0.40
C ILE A 334 -12.04 6.76 -0.88
N VAL A 335 -12.45 6.63 -2.15
CA VAL A 335 -12.82 5.33 -2.72
C VAL A 335 -11.66 4.33 -2.71
N SER A 336 -10.45 4.74 -3.09
CA SER A 336 -9.29 3.84 -3.06
C SER A 336 -9.01 3.28 -1.67
N TYR A 337 -9.14 4.12 -0.63
CA TYR A 337 -8.94 3.67 0.75
C TYR A 337 -10.10 2.80 1.21
N ALA A 338 -11.35 3.14 0.88
CA ALA A 338 -12.50 2.28 1.15
C ALA A 338 -12.30 0.87 0.59
N GLN A 339 -11.87 0.76 -0.67
CA GLN A 339 -11.54 -0.50 -1.33
C GLN A 339 -10.39 -1.25 -0.63
N GLY A 340 -9.32 -0.56 -0.24
CA GLY A 340 -8.20 -1.16 0.48
C GLY A 340 -8.59 -1.72 1.85
N PHE A 341 -9.44 -1.02 2.59
CA PHE A 341 -9.95 -1.49 3.88
C PHE A 341 -10.97 -2.63 3.73
N MET A 342 -11.80 -2.63 2.68
CA MET A 342 -12.64 -3.78 2.33
C MET A 342 -11.80 -5.04 2.08
N LEU A 343 -10.68 -4.89 1.38
CA LEU A 343 -9.76 -5.99 1.10
C LEU A 343 -9.14 -6.55 2.39
N MET A 344 -8.66 -5.67 3.27
CA MET A 344 -8.13 -6.10 4.57
C MET A 344 -9.20 -6.76 5.45
N ARG A 345 -10.45 -6.28 5.43
CA ARG A 345 -11.57 -6.91 6.12
C ARG A 345 -11.83 -8.33 5.63
N GLN A 346 -11.86 -8.54 4.31
CA GLN A 346 -12.03 -9.88 3.75
C GLN A 346 -10.87 -10.80 4.14
N ALA A 347 -9.62 -10.33 4.06
CA ALA A 347 -8.47 -11.12 4.47
C ALA A 347 -8.47 -11.45 5.97
N GLY A 348 -8.95 -10.53 6.81
CA GLY A 348 -9.18 -10.77 8.22
C GLY A 348 -10.15 -11.94 8.46
N ALA A 349 -11.26 -11.97 7.72
CA ALA A 349 -12.22 -13.07 7.77
C ALA A 349 -11.63 -14.40 7.24
N ASP A 350 -10.95 -14.38 6.10
CA ASP A 350 -10.41 -15.59 5.47
C ASP A 350 -9.32 -16.28 6.31
N TYR A 351 -8.52 -15.50 7.03
CA TYR A 351 -7.41 -16.02 7.86
C TYR A 351 -7.68 -15.99 9.36
N ASN A 352 -8.87 -15.58 9.80
CA ASN A 352 -9.21 -15.34 11.20
C ASN A 352 -8.21 -14.41 11.90
N TRP A 353 -7.81 -13.32 11.25
CA TRP A 353 -6.97 -12.29 11.86
C TRP A 353 -7.81 -11.23 12.55
N ASN A 354 -7.42 -10.85 13.77
CA ASN A 354 -8.07 -9.76 14.48
C ASN A 354 -7.39 -8.42 14.13
N LEU A 355 -7.76 -7.87 12.97
CA LEU A 355 -7.15 -6.65 12.45
C LEU A 355 -7.71 -5.39 13.14
N ASN A 356 -6.84 -4.62 13.79
CA ASN A 356 -7.19 -3.32 14.35
C ASN A 356 -7.13 -2.22 13.27
N PHE A 357 -8.25 -1.92 12.60
CA PHE A 357 -8.28 -0.91 11.53
C PHE A 357 -7.94 0.51 11.99
N ALA A 358 -8.33 0.91 13.20
CA ALA A 358 -7.93 2.19 13.77
C ALA A 358 -6.40 2.24 13.99
N GLY A 359 -5.81 1.14 14.45
CA GLY A 359 -4.37 0.96 14.59
C GLY A 359 -3.63 0.97 13.24
N ILE A 360 -4.18 0.32 12.21
CA ILE A 360 -3.63 0.34 10.85
C ILE A 360 -3.62 1.76 10.28
N ALA A 361 -4.73 2.48 10.42
CA ALA A 361 -4.80 3.88 10.02
C ALA A 361 -3.79 4.75 10.80
N LEU A 362 -3.64 4.53 12.11
CA LEU A 362 -2.62 5.19 12.94
C LEU A 362 -1.20 4.95 12.41
N MET A 363 -0.86 3.68 12.12
CA MET A 363 0.47 3.31 11.60
C MET A 363 0.78 4.02 10.29
N TRP A 364 -0.22 4.36 9.48
CA TRP A 364 -0.02 5.07 8.22
C TRP A 364 -0.01 6.61 8.37
N ARG A 365 -0.33 7.19 9.54
CA ARG A 365 -0.37 8.67 9.72
C ARG A 365 0.99 9.35 9.64
N GLY A 366 2.08 8.62 9.84
CA GLY A 366 3.44 9.15 9.87
C GLY A 366 4.44 8.10 9.44
N GLY A 367 5.63 8.55 9.04
CA GLY A 367 6.73 7.68 8.64
C GLY A 367 6.56 6.96 7.30
N CYS A 368 5.35 6.63 6.86
CA CYS A 368 5.11 5.98 5.58
C CYS A 368 4.98 6.98 4.40
N ILE A 369 4.91 6.47 3.17
CA ILE A 369 4.78 7.30 1.95
C ILE A 369 3.39 7.91 1.82
N ILE A 370 2.33 7.18 2.20
CA ILE A 370 0.93 7.64 2.06
C ILE A 370 0.47 8.55 3.22
N ARG A 371 1.39 8.97 4.09
CA ARG A 371 1.08 9.77 5.27
C ARG A 371 0.35 11.06 4.90
N SER A 372 -0.74 11.34 5.62
CA SER A 372 -1.66 12.43 5.32
C SER A 372 -2.59 12.75 6.49
N VAL A 373 -3.14 13.96 6.52
CA VAL A 373 -4.19 14.34 7.50
C VAL A 373 -5.44 13.48 7.33
N PHE A 374 -5.69 13.01 6.11
CA PHE A 374 -6.76 12.11 5.72
C PHE A 374 -6.80 10.81 6.56
N LEU A 375 -5.64 10.24 6.89
CA LEU A 375 -5.55 9.02 7.70
C LEU A 375 -5.99 9.22 9.16
N GLY A 376 -5.93 10.46 9.66
CA GLY A 376 -6.55 10.80 10.95
C GLY A 376 -8.06 10.58 10.93
N LYS A 377 -8.73 10.94 9.83
CA LYS A 377 -10.18 10.76 9.67
C LYS A 377 -10.58 9.29 9.57
N ILE A 378 -9.76 8.47 8.90
CA ILE A 378 -9.96 7.02 8.86
C ILE A 378 -9.81 6.40 10.25
N LYS A 379 -8.77 6.81 11.00
CA LYS A 379 -8.60 6.38 12.40
C LYS A 379 -9.82 6.74 13.23
N ASP A 380 -10.32 7.96 13.12
CA ASP A 380 -11.47 8.43 13.89
C ASP A 380 -12.74 7.63 13.55
N ALA A 381 -12.99 7.35 12.26
CA ALA A 381 -14.11 6.54 11.80
C ALA A 381 -14.10 5.13 12.45
N TYR A 382 -12.97 4.43 12.41
CA TYR A 382 -12.85 3.10 13.04
C TYR A 382 -12.75 3.14 14.56
N THR A 383 -12.34 4.26 15.15
CA THR A 383 -12.38 4.44 16.61
C THR A 383 -13.83 4.59 17.08
N ASN A 384 -14.65 5.33 16.33
CA ASN A 384 -16.07 5.54 16.63
C ASN A 384 -16.91 4.29 16.36
N ASN A 385 -16.59 3.54 15.30
CA ASN A 385 -17.23 2.27 14.96
C ASN A 385 -16.19 1.24 14.50
N PRO A 386 -15.66 0.39 15.40
CA PRO A 386 -14.71 -0.66 15.05
C PRO A 386 -15.26 -1.68 14.04
N GLU A 387 -16.59 -1.88 14.03
CA GLU A 387 -17.31 -2.80 13.14
C GLU A 387 -17.73 -2.14 11.82
N LEU A 388 -17.16 -0.97 11.48
CA LEU A 388 -17.48 -0.26 10.25
C LEU A 388 -17.15 -1.12 9.02
N GLU A 389 -18.19 -1.52 8.30
CA GLU A 389 -18.08 -2.39 7.13
C GLU A 389 -17.32 -1.73 5.97
N ASN A 390 -17.61 -0.46 5.71
CA ASN A 390 -17.05 0.29 4.60
C ASN A 390 -16.83 1.74 5.03
N LEU A 391 -15.68 2.31 4.69
CA LEU A 391 -15.37 3.71 4.99
C LEU A 391 -16.39 4.68 4.43
N LEU A 392 -17.00 4.38 3.27
CA LEU A 392 -18.05 5.21 2.67
C LEU A 392 -19.34 5.26 3.50
N PHE A 393 -19.50 4.41 4.52
CA PHE A 393 -20.66 4.43 5.42
C PHE A 393 -20.43 5.29 6.66
N ASP A 394 -19.22 5.79 6.90
CA ASP A 394 -18.99 6.76 7.97
C ASP A 394 -19.53 8.16 7.59
N PRO A 395 -20.19 8.90 8.51
CA PRO A 395 -20.79 10.20 8.23
C PRO A 395 -19.83 11.24 7.62
N PHE A 396 -18.56 11.24 8.00
CA PHE A 396 -17.58 12.18 7.44
C PHE A 396 -17.33 11.89 5.96
N PHE A 397 -17.08 10.63 5.60
CA PHE A 397 -16.81 10.24 4.21
C PHE A 397 -18.06 10.26 3.33
N GLN A 398 -19.24 9.97 3.89
CA GLN A 398 -20.52 10.20 3.19
C GLN A 398 -20.65 11.66 2.76
N LYS A 399 -20.46 12.60 3.70
CA LYS A 399 -20.56 14.02 3.42
C LYS A 399 -19.50 14.48 2.42
N ALA A 400 -18.24 14.09 2.62
CA ALA A 400 -17.14 14.47 1.74
C ALA A 400 -17.37 14.01 0.28
N THR A 401 -17.83 12.77 0.08
CA THR A 401 -18.11 12.26 -1.27
C THR A 401 -19.37 12.88 -1.88
N ALA A 402 -20.41 13.14 -1.07
CA ALA A 402 -21.62 13.84 -1.52
C ALA A 402 -21.34 15.29 -1.96
N ASP A 403 -20.50 16.02 -1.23
CA ASP A 403 -20.10 17.39 -1.57
C ASP A 403 -19.21 17.44 -2.83
N ALA A 404 -18.38 16.41 -3.04
CA ALA A 404 -17.44 16.35 -4.15
C ALA A 404 -18.04 15.83 -5.47
N GLN A 405 -19.16 15.09 -5.44
CA GLN A 405 -19.59 14.27 -6.58
C GLN A 405 -19.86 15.06 -7.86
N ASP A 406 -20.38 16.28 -7.77
CA ASP A 406 -20.72 17.08 -8.96
C ASP A 406 -19.44 17.53 -9.67
N SER A 407 -18.48 18.04 -8.90
CA SER A 407 -17.13 18.38 -9.38
C SER A 407 -16.42 17.17 -9.96
N TRP A 408 -16.56 16.02 -9.31
CA TRP A 408 -15.96 14.77 -9.75
C TRP A 408 -16.49 14.30 -11.11
N ARG A 409 -17.81 14.35 -11.31
CA ARG A 409 -18.47 14.04 -12.57
C ARG A 409 -18.08 15.02 -13.67
N GLU A 410 -18.03 16.32 -13.36
CA GLU A 410 -17.61 17.36 -14.31
C GLU A 410 -16.19 17.09 -14.81
N VAL A 411 -15.25 16.82 -13.90
CA VAL A 411 -13.84 16.53 -14.23
C VAL A 411 -13.73 15.33 -15.17
N ILE A 412 -14.40 14.22 -14.85
CA ILE A 412 -14.34 13.00 -15.68
C ILE A 412 -14.96 13.25 -17.05
N ALA A 413 -16.12 13.91 -17.12
CA ALA A 413 -16.77 14.22 -18.38
C ALA A 413 -15.89 15.12 -19.27
N GLN A 414 -15.24 16.14 -18.69
CA GLN A 414 -14.32 17.00 -19.41
C GLN A 414 -13.06 16.26 -19.85
N ALA A 415 -12.45 15.42 -19.00
CA ALA A 415 -11.29 14.62 -19.36
C ALA A 415 -11.58 13.68 -20.54
N VAL A 416 -12.74 13.01 -20.53
CA VAL A 416 -13.22 12.18 -21.64
C VAL A 416 -13.37 12.99 -22.93
N ASN A 417 -14.01 14.16 -22.87
CA ASN A 417 -14.17 15.04 -24.03
C ASN A 417 -12.82 15.56 -24.57
N MET A 418 -11.84 15.77 -23.69
CA MET A 418 -10.47 16.18 -24.04
C MET A 418 -9.60 15.01 -24.53
N GLY A 419 -10.03 13.76 -24.33
CA GLY A 419 -9.22 12.58 -24.64
C GLY A 419 -8.04 12.37 -23.69
N ILE A 420 -8.15 12.84 -22.45
CA ILE A 420 -7.13 12.66 -21.40
C ILE A 420 -7.48 11.40 -20.60
N PRO A 421 -6.56 10.42 -20.47
CA PRO A 421 -6.84 9.17 -19.78
C PRO A 421 -6.93 9.39 -18.27
N THR A 422 -8.04 8.94 -17.67
CA THR A 422 -8.29 9.05 -16.22
C THR A 422 -8.71 7.71 -15.60
N PRO A 423 -7.92 6.63 -15.77
CA PRO A 423 -8.34 5.30 -15.35
C PRO A 423 -8.67 5.21 -13.85
N ALA A 424 -7.89 5.86 -12.98
CA ALA A 424 -8.11 5.85 -11.53
C ALA A 424 -9.30 6.74 -11.11
N LEU A 425 -9.41 7.99 -11.61
CA LEU A 425 -10.56 8.84 -11.31
C LEU A 425 -11.87 8.19 -11.80
N SER A 426 -11.87 7.66 -13.03
CA SER A 426 -13.06 7.06 -13.65
C SER A 426 -13.50 5.79 -12.94
N THR A 427 -12.57 4.89 -12.60
CA THR A 427 -12.93 3.63 -11.92
C THR A 427 -13.44 3.88 -10.50
N ALA A 428 -12.93 4.90 -9.81
CA ALA A 428 -13.44 5.27 -8.50
C ALA A 428 -14.89 5.79 -8.58
N LEU A 429 -15.24 6.60 -9.60
CA LEU A 429 -16.61 7.08 -9.77
C LEU A 429 -17.54 5.91 -10.11
N ASN A 430 -17.10 5.02 -11.02
CA ASN A 430 -17.86 3.84 -11.39
C ASN A 430 -18.08 2.90 -10.20
N PHE A 431 -17.09 2.73 -9.32
CA PHE A 431 -17.24 1.96 -8.09
C PHE A 431 -18.22 2.65 -7.12
N TYR A 432 -18.10 3.97 -6.90
CA TYR A 432 -19.01 4.71 -6.04
C TYR A 432 -20.46 4.63 -6.53
N ASP A 433 -20.69 4.84 -7.82
CA ASP A 433 -22.00 4.66 -8.43
C ASP A 433 -22.45 3.19 -8.34
N GLY A 434 -21.57 2.22 -8.60
CA GLY A 434 -21.90 0.79 -8.47
C GLY A 434 -22.35 0.41 -7.06
N LEU A 435 -21.63 0.86 -6.02
CA LEU A 435 -21.88 0.54 -4.62
C LEU A 435 -23.22 1.11 -4.12
N ARG A 436 -23.62 2.30 -4.58
CA ARG A 436 -24.83 2.98 -4.09
C ARG A 436 -26.13 2.60 -4.83
N HIS A 437 -26.06 1.74 -5.85
CA HIS A 437 -27.26 1.25 -6.54
C HIS A 437 -27.73 -0.05 -5.90
N GLU A 438 -28.99 -0.06 -5.45
CA GLU A 438 -29.64 -1.27 -4.91
C GLU A 438 -29.72 -2.41 -5.94
N ILE A 439 -29.96 -2.05 -7.21
CA ILE A 439 -30.09 -3.01 -8.32
C ILE A 439 -29.09 -2.64 -9.41
N LEU A 440 -28.16 -3.56 -9.69
CA LEU A 440 -27.20 -3.49 -10.79
C LEU A 440 -27.63 -4.37 -11.97
N PRO A 441 -27.11 -4.14 -13.18
CA PRO A 441 -27.43 -4.96 -14.36
C PRO A 441 -26.85 -6.39 -14.32
N ALA A 442 -26.31 -6.84 -13.18
CA ALA A 442 -25.82 -8.21 -12.97
C ALA A 442 -26.93 -9.26 -13.06
N ASN A 443 -28.20 -8.87 -12.93
CA ASN A 443 -29.34 -9.73 -13.22
C ASN A 443 -29.35 -10.24 -14.68
N LEU A 444 -28.97 -9.39 -15.66
CA LEU A 444 -28.83 -9.81 -17.06
C LEU A 444 -27.65 -10.76 -17.24
N LEU A 445 -26.54 -10.54 -16.52
CA LEU A 445 -25.38 -11.44 -16.51
C LEU A 445 -25.80 -12.83 -16.01
N GLN A 446 -26.56 -12.90 -14.91
CA GLN A 446 -27.12 -14.16 -14.40
C GLN A 446 -28.06 -14.83 -15.42
N ALA A 447 -28.95 -14.07 -16.05
CA ALA A 447 -29.84 -14.59 -17.08
C ALA A 447 -29.07 -15.15 -18.30
N GLN A 448 -28.01 -14.47 -18.75
CA GLN A 448 -27.15 -14.96 -19.83
C GLN A 448 -26.47 -16.27 -19.45
N ARG A 449 -25.88 -16.36 -18.25
CA ARG A 449 -25.22 -17.58 -17.74
C ARG A 449 -26.19 -18.76 -17.67
N ASP A 450 -27.41 -18.52 -17.18
CA ASP A 450 -28.43 -19.56 -17.14
C ASP A 450 -28.92 -19.95 -18.56
N TYR A 451 -29.02 -18.98 -19.47
CA TYR A 451 -29.42 -19.21 -20.86
C TYR A 451 -28.48 -20.16 -21.60
N PHE A 452 -27.17 -19.87 -21.62
CA PHE A 452 -26.24 -20.66 -22.42
C PHE A 452 -25.68 -21.89 -21.69
N GLY A 453 -25.73 -21.90 -20.36
CA GLY A 453 -24.99 -22.87 -19.56
C GLY A 453 -25.77 -23.52 -18.41
N ALA A 454 -27.06 -23.19 -18.26
CA ALA A 454 -27.91 -23.69 -17.18
C ALA A 454 -27.29 -23.49 -15.78
N HIS A 455 -26.59 -22.37 -15.60
CA HIS A 455 -25.84 -22.04 -14.38
C HIS A 455 -26.70 -21.60 -13.20
N THR A 456 -28.03 -21.56 -13.36
CA THR A 456 -29.01 -21.13 -12.37
C THR A 456 -28.88 -19.66 -11.96
N TYR A 457 -29.92 -19.12 -11.34
CA TYR A 457 -29.96 -17.79 -10.76
C TYR A 457 -30.92 -17.75 -9.57
N GLU A 458 -30.92 -16.66 -8.81
CA GLU A 458 -31.84 -16.44 -7.68
C GLU A 458 -32.88 -15.36 -8.04
N LEU A 459 -34.08 -15.46 -7.46
CA LEU A 459 -35.10 -14.43 -7.57
C LEU A 459 -34.97 -13.42 -6.42
N LEU A 460 -35.36 -12.16 -6.67
CA LEU A 460 -35.29 -11.09 -5.66
C LEU A 460 -36.13 -11.39 -4.41
N ASP A 461 -37.28 -12.06 -4.57
CA ASP A 461 -38.21 -12.41 -3.50
C ASP A 461 -37.93 -13.79 -2.88
N ALA A 462 -36.93 -14.52 -3.38
CA ALA A 462 -36.51 -15.81 -2.85
C ALA A 462 -34.97 -16.02 -2.85
N PRO A 463 -34.19 -15.18 -2.13
CA PRO A 463 -32.75 -15.39 -1.98
C PRO A 463 -32.42 -16.76 -1.36
N GLY A 464 -31.30 -17.35 -1.78
CA GLY A 464 -30.86 -18.70 -1.40
C GLY A 464 -31.48 -19.83 -2.22
N LYS A 465 -32.49 -19.55 -3.06
CA LYS A 465 -33.14 -20.54 -3.93
C LYS A 465 -32.73 -20.34 -5.39
N PHE A 466 -31.96 -21.29 -5.89
CA PHE A 466 -31.50 -21.32 -7.27
C PHE A 466 -32.55 -21.93 -8.21
N VAL A 467 -32.80 -21.24 -9.32
CA VAL A 467 -33.76 -21.59 -10.36
C VAL A 467 -33.02 -21.67 -11.70
N HIS A 468 -33.38 -22.67 -12.51
CA HIS A 468 -33.02 -22.73 -13.92
C HIS A 468 -34.27 -22.47 -14.77
N THR A 469 -34.15 -21.68 -15.83
CA THR A 469 -35.22 -21.45 -16.80
C THR A 469 -34.88 -22.11 -18.13
N ASN A 470 -35.84 -22.83 -18.71
CA ASN A 470 -35.71 -23.29 -20.10
C ASN A 470 -35.98 -22.14 -21.07
N TRP A 471 -34.97 -21.30 -21.27
CA TRP A 471 -35.09 -20.07 -22.06
C TRP A 471 -35.41 -20.29 -23.54
N THR A 472 -35.08 -21.46 -24.09
CA THR A 472 -35.25 -21.77 -25.52
C THR A 472 -36.53 -22.56 -25.81
N GLY A 473 -37.20 -23.08 -24.78
CA GLY A 473 -38.28 -24.07 -24.90
C GLY A 473 -37.83 -25.42 -25.48
N LYS A 474 -36.53 -25.60 -25.77
CA LYS A 474 -35.94 -26.80 -26.35
C LYS A 474 -34.85 -27.41 -25.48
N GLY A 475 -34.39 -26.70 -24.45
CA GLY A 475 -33.48 -27.22 -23.43
C GLY A 475 -34.19 -28.20 -22.49
N GLY A 476 -33.44 -29.10 -21.86
CA GLY A 476 -33.96 -29.95 -20.78
C GLY A 476 -34.09 -29.18 -19.46
N ASN A 477 -34.72 -29.79 -18.44
CA ASN A 477 -34.84 -29.21 -17.10
C ASN A 477 -33.59 -29.43 -16.22
N VAL A 478 -32.47 -29.81 -16.82
CA VAL A 478 -31.24 -30.17 -16.11
C VAL A 478 -30.37 -28.93 -15.99
N SER A 479 -30.05 -28.53 -14.76
CA SER A 479 -29.11 -27.44 -14.48
C SER A 479 -27.70 -27.96 -14.24
N ALA A 480 -26.71 -27.09 -14.42
CA ALA A 480 -25.37 -27.34 -13.89
C ALA A 480 -25.47 -27.44 -12.35
N SER A 481 -24.76 -28.39 -11.74
CA SER A 481 -24.59 -28.40 -10.28
C SER A 481 -23.83 -27.14 -9.88
N THR A 482 -24.24 -26.52 -8.77
CA THR A 482 -23.54 -25.37 -8.21
C THR A 482 -22.12 -25.80 -7.86
N TYR A 483 -21.10 -25.19 -8.49
CA TYR A 483 -19.74 -25.27 -7.99
C TYR A 483 -19.69 -24.48 -6.70
N ILE A 484 -19.57 -25.16 -5.56
CA ILE A 484 -19.20 -24.50 -4.31
C ILE A 484 -17.70 -24.22 -4.45
N ALA A 485 -17.36 -22.94 -4.63
CA ALA A 485 -15.97 -22.47 -4.63
C ALA A 485 -15.43 -22.42 -3.20
#